data_AF-A0A925YTL2-F1
#
_entry.id   AF-A0A925YTL2-F1
#
_cell.length_a   1.000
_cell.length_b   1.000
_cell.length_c   1.000
_cell.angle_alpha   90.00
_cell.angle_beta   90.00
_cell.angle_gamma   90.00
#
_symmetry.space_group_name_H-M   'P 1'
#
loop_
_entity.id
_entity.type
_entity.pdbx_description
1 polymer ?
#
loop_
_entity_poly.entity_id
_entity_poly.type
_entity_poly.pdbx_seq_one_letter_code
_entity_poly.pdbx_strand_id
1 'polypeptide(L)'
;MTILPLNPTENASPDALVAFLRQCREAARSDGRERLVSISIKVGALDPLAVLEAIFEPGELHFYAERPNIQTTLAGAEAVLTHEASGPDRFASAQRFIDEVLSRTIAVGDVDAPFGGPHFFSAFTFLDTVEAGEPFPASRVFVPRWQVARAGEVTTA
;
A
#
# COMPACT_ATOMS: atom_id res chain seq x y z
N MET A 1 10.24 3.82 8.94
CA MET A 1 9.52 4.90 8.24
C MET A 1 10.10 6.25 8.64
N THR A 2 10.39 7.08 7.65
CA THR A 2 10.87 8.47 7.85
C THR A 2 9.82 9.43 7.30
N ILE A 3 9.52 10.50 8.04
CA ILE A 3 8.66 11.61 7.58
C ILE A 3 9.58 12.74 7.12
N LEU A 4 9.45 13.16 5.86
CA LEU A 4 10.25 14.27 5.30
C LEU A 4 9.63 15.63 5.65
N PRO A 5 10.43 16.71 5.70
CA PRO A 5 9.97 18.05 6.08
C PRO A 5 9.05 18.73 5.04
N LEU A 6 8.92 18.14 3.84
CA LEU A 6 8.05 18.66 2.79
C LEU A 6 6.89 17.70 2.57
N ASN A 7 5.70 18.20 2.88
CA ASN A 7 4.45 17.51 2.64
C ASN A 7 3.80 18.09 1.37
N PRO A 8 3.75 17.35 0.24
CA PRO A 8 3.18 17.86 -1.00
C PRO A 8 1.67 18.17 -0.89
N THR A 9 0.99 17.69 0.16
CA THR A 9 -0.43 17.95 0.38
C THR A 9 -0.70 19.34 0.96
N GLU A 10 0.31 20.00 1.58
CA GLU A 10 0.17 21.36 2.13
C GLU A 10 0.07 22.43 1.04
N ASN A 11 0.65 22.19 -0.14
CA ASN A 11 0.58 23.05 -1.32
C ASN A 11 0.33 22.19 -2.56
N ALA A 12 -0.84 21.55 -2.62
CA ALA A 12 -1.25 20.57 -3.64
C ALA A 12 -1.20 21.15 -5.07
N SER A 13 0.00 21.11 -5.66
CA SER A 13 0.30 21.60 -7.00
C SER A 13 1.26 20.62 -7.70
N PRO A 14 1.23 20.55 -9.03
CA PRO A 14 2.16 19.70 -9.78
C PRO A 14 3.63 20.01 -9.47
N ASP A 15 3.99 21.29 -9.32
CA ASP A 15 5.36 21.71 -9.02
C ASP A 15 5.82 21.25 -7.62
N ALA A 16 4.95 21.34 -6.61
CA ALA A 16 5.25 20.85 -5.27
C ALA A 16 5.43 19.32 -5.26
N LEU A 17 4.55 18.59 -5.96
CA LEU A 17 4.68 17.13 -6.09
C LEU A 17 5.98 16.74 -6.80
N VAL A 18 6.32 17.42 -7.90
CA VAL A 18 7.58 17.19 -8.63
C VAL A 18 8.79 17.49 -7.75
N ALA A 19 8.77 18.58 -6.99
CA ALA A 19 9.86 18.93 -6.06
C ALA A 19 10.02 17.87 -4.96
N PHE A 20 8.92 17.41 -4.37
CA PHE A 20 8.91 16.33 -3.38
C PHE A 20 9.49 15.03 -3.95
N LEU A 21 8.99 14.57 -5.11
CA LEU A 21 9.49 13.35 -5.74
C LEU A 21 10.97 13.44 -6.14
N ARG A 22 11.49 14.62 -6.48
CA ARG A 22 12.93 14.84 -6.70
C ARG A 22 13.74 14.60 -5.43
N GLN A 23 13.27 15.06 -4.27
CA GLN A 23 13.93 14.82 -2.98
C GLN A 23 13.90 13.34 -2.59
N CYS A 24 12.76 12.67 -2.77
CA CYS A 24 12.67 11.22 -2.56
C CYS A 24 13.68 10.47 -3.42
N ARG A 25 13.83 10.87 -4.70
CA ARG A 25 14.81 10.28 -5.62
C ARG A 25 16.25 10.56 -5.19
N GLU A 26 16.56 11.75 -4.70
CA GLU A 26 17.89 12.10 -4.17
C GLU A 26 18.22 11.29 -2.92
N ALA A 27 17.26 11.11 -2.02
CA ALA A 27 17.40 10.25 -0.84
C ALA A 27 17.63 8.77 -1.21
N ALA A 28 16.96 8.27 -2.24
CA ALA A 28 17.21 6.91 -2.76
C ALA A 28 18.60 6.77 -3.42
N ARG A 29 19.11 7.84 -4.05
CA ARG A 29 20.42 7.85 -4.70
C ARG A 29 21.58 7.93 -3.71
N SER A 30 21.39 8.58 -2.57
CA SER A 30 22.48 8.80 -1.61
C SER A 30 22.94 7.52 -0.92
N ASP A 31 22.05 6.54 -0.74
CA ASP A 31 22.37 5.22 -0.20
C ASP A 31 22.23 4.06 -1.20
N GLY A 32 21.80 4.36 -2.44
CA GLY A 32 21.63 3.39 -3.52
C GLY A 32 20.46 2.43 -3.29
N ARG A 33 19.50 2.77 -2.43
CA ARG A 33 18.35 1.91 -2.11
C ARG A 33 17.05 2.52 -2.60
N GLU A 34 16.25 1.70 -3.28
CA GLU A 34 14.90 2.10 -3.68
C GLU A 34 14.05 2.43 -2.44
N ARG A 35 13.15 3.40 -2.58
CA ARG A 35 12.28 3.89 -1.51
C ARG A 35 10.82 3.76 -1.94
N LEU A 36 9.98 3.23 -1.06
CA LEU A 36 8.53 3.31 -1.23
C LEU A 36 8.08 4.71 -0.77
N VAL A 37 7.36 5.42 -1.63
CA VAL A 37 6.75 6.71 -1.28
C VAL A 37 5.26 6.50 -1.12
N SER A 38 4.73 6.84 0.05
CA SER A 38 3.30 6.80 0.37
C SER A 38 2.83 8.22 0.70
N ILE A 39 1.80 8.68 -0.01
CA ILE A 39 1.19 9.99 0.19
C ILE A 39 -0.25 9.73 0.59
N SER A 40 -0.59 10.05 1.83
CA SER A 40 -1.95 9.87 2.33
C SER A 40 -2.70 11.19 2.35
N ILE A 41 -3.95 11.17 1.92
CA ILE A 41 -4.84 12.32 1.93
C ILE A 41 -6.19 11.94 2.53
N LYS A 42 -6.66 12.74 3.49
CA LYS A 42 -8.07 12.72 3.88
C LYS A 42 -8.89 13.29 2.74
N VAL A 43 -9.86 12.52 2.29
CA VAL A 43 -10.75 12.87 1.19
C VAL A 43 -12.19 12.94 1.68
N GLY A 44 -13.08 13.47 0.82
CA GLY A 44 -14.52 13.38 1.07
C GLY A 44 -14.97 11.93 1.20
N ALA A 45 -16.20 11.70 1.66
CA ALA A 45 -16.74 10.36 1.79
C ALA A 45 -16.73 9.63 0.44
N LEU A 46 -15.88 8.61 0.33
CA LEU A 46 -15.85 7.67 -0.80
C LEU A 46 -16.30 6.30 -0.31
N ASP A 47 -16.94 5.56 -1.21
CA ASP A 47 -17.15 4.12 -1.05
C ASP A 47 -15.95 3.39 -1.64
N PRO A 48 -15.12 2.69 -0.83
CA PRO A 48 -13.95 1.97 -1.33
C PRO A 48 -14.26 0.94 -2.41
N LEU A 49 -15.43 0.29 -2.38
CA LEU A 49 -15.81 -0.69 -3.40
C LEU A 49 -16.10 0.00 -4.73
N ALA A 50 -16.80 1.13 -4.71
CA ALA A 50 -17.07 1.92 -5.91
C ALA A 50 -15.80 2.51 -6.53
N VAL A 51 -14.83 2.94 -5.69
CA VAL A 51 -13.52 3.38 -6.19
C VAL A 51 -12.78 2.24 -6.85
N LEU A 52 -12.78 1.05 -6.23
CA LEU A 52 -12.12 -0.13 -6.81
C LEU A 52 -12.73 -0.50 -8.17
N GLU A 53 -14.06 -0.46 -8.28
CA GLU A 53 -14.75 -0.68 -9.55
C GLU A 53 -14.33 0.34 -10.64
N ALA A 54 -14.15 1.60 -10.26
CA ALA A 54 -13.78 2.66 -11.19
C ALA A 54 -12.32 2.56 -11.72
N ILE A 55 -11.42 1.94 -10.96
CA ILE A 55 -10.00 1.75 -11.32
C ILE A 55 -9.67 0.29 -11.65
N PHE A 56 -10.68 -0.56 -11.83
CA PHE A 56 -10.49 -1.98 -12.05
C PHE A 56 -9.82 -2.27 -13.39
N GLU A 57 -8.71 -3.01 -13.33
CA GLU A 57 -7.97 -3.50 -14.50
C GLU A 57 -7.80 -5.03 -14.37
N PRO A 58 -8.41 -5.85 -15.24
CA PRO A 58 -8.49 -7.31 -15.06
C PRO A 58 -7.16 -8.06 -14.86
N GLY A 59 -6.03 -7.49 -15.28
CA GLY A 59 -4.70 -8.10 -15.12
C GLY A 59 -3.95 -7.71 -13.85
N GLU A 60 -4.48 -6.76 -13.09
CA GLU A 60 -3.82 -6.18 -11.92
C GLU A 60 -4.25 -6.87 -10.62
N LEU A 61 -3.47 -6.70 -9.56
CA LEU A 61 -3.87 -7.16 -8.23
C LEU A 61 -4.91 -6.22 -7.61
N HIS A 62 -5.95 -6.81 -7.03
CA HIS A 62 -6.96 -6.08 -6.26
C HIS A 62 -7.12 -6.68 -4.88
N PHE A 63 -7.50 -5.83 -3.93
CA PHE A 63 -7.85 -6.24 -2.59
C PHE A 63 -9.09 -5.48 -2.14
N TYR A 64 -10.00 -6.18 -1.46
CA TYR A 64 -11.15 -5.60 -0.80
C TYR A 64 -11.36 -6.31 0.54
N ALA A 65 -11.59 -5.53 1.60
CA ALA A 65 -12.01 -6.04 2.89
C ALA A 65 -12.97 -5.07 3.56
N GLU A 66 -13.99 -5.63 4.21
CA GLU A 66 -15.00 -4.86 4.93
C GLU A 66 -15.30 -5.51 6.27
N ARG A 67 -15.43 -4.65 7.29
CA ARG A 67 -15.85 -4.99 8.65
C ARG A 67 -16.94 -4.01 9.09
N PRO A 68 -18.21 -4.28 8.76
CA PRO A 68 -19.32 -3.36 9.04
C PRO A 68 -19.50 -3.08 10.54
N ASN A 69 -19.21 -4.08 11.38
CA ASN A 69 -19.36 -3.97 12.84
C ASN A 69 -18.45 -2.92 13.48
N ILE A 70 -17.35 -2.54 12.81
CA ILE A 70 -16.44 -1.46 13.20
C ILE A 70 -16.35 -0.37 12.12
N GLN A 71 -17.34 -0.33 11.21
CA GLN A 71 -17.47 0.66 10.15
C GLN A 71 -16.17 0.87 9.36
N THR A 72 -15.50 -0.22 9.02
CA THR A 72 -14.21 -0.19 8.32
C THR A 72 -14.31 -0.86 6.98
N THR A 73 -13.88 -0.18 5.92
CA THR A 73 -13.79 -0.73 4.57
C THR A 73 -12.48 -0.30 3.95
N LEU A 74 -11.80 -1.19 3.24
CA LEU A 74 -10.52 -0.92 2.59
C LEU A 74 -10.47 -1.59 1.24
N ALA A 75 -10.02 -0.85 0.24
CA ALA A 75 -9.75 -1.35 -1.09
C ALA A 75 -8.35 -0.94 -1.54
N GLY A 76 -7.76 -1.74 -2.43
CA GLY A 76 -6.59 -1.30 -3.17
C GLY A 76 -6.43 -2.04 -4.50
N ALA A 77 -5.70 -1.41 -5.41
CA ALA A 77 -5.54 -1.84 -6.79
C ALA A 77 -4.12 -1.60 -7.30
N GLU A 78 -3.74 -2.43 -8.27
CA GLU A 78 -2.39 -2.52 -8.86
C GLU A 78 -1.33 -2.85 -7.81
N ALA A 79 -0.15 -3.29 -8.23
CA ALA A 79 0.96 -3.54 -7.32
C ALA A 79 2.19 -2.71 -7.68
N VAL A 80 2.70 -1.95 -6.71
CA VAL A 80 4.03 -1.31 -6.83
C VAL A 80 5.14 -2.23 -6.34
N LEU A 81 4.83 -3.13 -5.41
CA LEU A 81 5.74 -4.14 -4.89
C LEU A 81 4.94 -5.42 -4.64
N THR A 82 5.54 -6.56 -4.96
CA THR A 82 4.97 -7.89 -4.70
C THR A 82 6.04 -8.78 -4.11
N HIS A 83 5.65 -9.63 -3.17
CA HIS A 83 6.47 -10.67 -2.57
C HIS A 83 5.68 -11.96 -2.52
N GLU A 84 6.29 -13.04 -2.98
CA GLU A 84 5.72 -14.38 -2.93
C GLU A 84 6.62 -15.31 -2.13
N ALA A 85 6.00 -16.21 -1.37
CA ALA A 85 6.73 -17.18 -0.57
C ALA A 85 5.99 -18.52 -0.53
N SER A 86 6.74 -19.59 -0.33
CA SER A 86 6.25 -20.95 -0.21
C SER A 86 7.05 -21.68 0.86
N GLY A 87 6.49 -22.78 1.36
CA GLY A 87 7.03 -23.57 2.45
C GLY A 87 6.68 -23.01 3.84
N PRO A 88 7.18 -23.69 4.89
CA PRO A 88 6.76 -23.43 6.27
C PRO A 88 7.12 -22.02 6.75
N ASP A 89 8.13 -21.39 6.16
CA ASP A 89 8.61 -20.06 6.53
C ASP A 89 7.90 -18.92 5.79
N ARG A 90 6.83 -19.18 5.04
CA ARG A 90 6.15 -18.16 4.21
C ARG A 90 5.69 -16.92 4.99
N PHE A 91 5.21 -17.11 6.23
CA PHE A 91 4.81 -16.00 7.11
C PHE A 91 6.01 -15.16 7.58
N ALA A 92 7.10 -15.82 7.98
CA ALA A 92 8.32 -15.14 8.39
C ALA A 92 8.98 -14.40 7.21
N SER A 93 8.89 -14.98 6.01
CA SER A 93 9.32 -14.35 4.76
C SER A 93 8.52 -13.09 4.45
N ALA A 94 7.19 -13.16 4.54
CA ALA A 94 6.30 -12.01 4.38
C ALA A 94 6.62 -10.88 5.38
N GLN A 95 6.82 -11.22 6.67
CA GLN A 95 7.17 -10.22 7.69
C GLN A 95 8.50 -9.51 7.37
N ARG A 96 9.55 -10.26 7.00
CA ARG A 96 10.84 -9.66 6.62
C ARG A 96 10.72 -8.71 5.44
N PHE A 97 9.94 -9.08 4.42
CA PHE A 97 9.66 -8.22 3.29
C PHE A 97 8.97 -6.92 3.73
N ILE A 98 7.93 -7.00 4.57
CA ILE A 98 7.21 -5.84 5.09
C ILE A 98 8.15 -4.93 5.89
N ASP A 99 8.94 -5.49 6.81
CA ASP A 99 9.88 -4.74 7.65
C ASP A 99 10.95 -4.04 6.80
N GLU A 100 11.50 -4.74 5.80
CA GLU A 100 12.50 -4.18 4.88
C GLU A 100 11.91 -3.01 4.09
N VAL A 101 10.71 -3.17 3.52
CA VAL A 101 10.04 -2.10 2.78
C VAL A 101 9.73 -0.92 3.71
N LEU A 102 9.17 -1.14 4.90
CA LEU A 102 8.87 -0.08 5.86
C LEU A 102 10.12 0.66 6.37
N SER A 103 11.26 -0.03 6.45
CA SER A 103 12.54 0.60 6.82
C SER A 103 12.99 1.64 5.78
N ARG A 104 12.59 1.47 4.53
CA ARG A 104 12.90 2.33 3.38
C ARG A 104 11.70 3.12 2.85
N THR A 105 10.61 3.19 3.62
CA THR A 105 9.43 4.01 3.27
C THR A 105 9.59 5.47 3.67
N ILE A 106 9.22 6.36 2.75
CA ILE A 106 8.92 7.77 2.99
C ILE A 106 7.40 7.93 2.98
N ALA A 107 6.81 8.31 4.12
CA ALA A 107 5.37 8.54 4.25
C ALA A 107 5.11 10.02 4.57
N VAL A 108 4.15 10.62 3.87
CA VAL A 108 3.78 12.04 4.02
C VAL A 108 2.26 12.23 3.87
N GLY A 109 1.78 13.42 4.19
CA GLY A 109 0.36 13.76 4.17
C GLY A 109 -0.32 13.42 5.48
N ASP A 110 -1.57 12.95 5.41
CA ASP A 110 -2.41 12.60 6.55
C ASP A 110 -2.04 11.22 7.14
N VAL A 111 -0.77 11.01 7.47
CA VAL A 111 -0.25 9.73 7.97
C VAL A 111 -0.86 9.31 9.31
N ASP A 112 -1.32 10.26 10.12
CA ASP A 112 -1.97 10.01 11.41
C ASP A 112 -3.48 9.75 11.28
N ALA A 113 -4.06 9.88 10.07
CA ALA A 113 -5.43 9.49 9.83
C ALA A 113 -5.58 7.97 9.92
N PRO A 114 -6.79 7.44 10.22
CA PRO A 114 -7.06 6.02 10.05
C PRO A 114 -6.64 5.55 8.65
N PHE A 115 -5.87 4.47 8.60
CA PHE A 115 -5.29 3.92 7.36
C PHE A 115 -4.36 4.88 6.61
N GLY A 116 -3.77 5.87 7.29
CA GLY A 116 -2.67 6.66 6.76
C GLY A 116 -1.37 5.83 6.63
N GLY A 117 -0.56 6.14 5.62
CA GLY A 117 0.65 5.41 5.26
C GLY A 117 0.42 4.19 4.37
N PRO A 118 1.50 3.47 4.01
CA PRO A 118 1.41 2.34 3.10
C PRO A 118 0.74 1.14 3.76
N HIS A 119 -0.09 0.44 2.99
CA HIS A 119 -0.68 -0.82 3.40
C HIS A 119 -0.08 -2.00 2.65
N PHE A 120 -0.08 -3.15 3.30
CA PHE A 120 0.38 -4.41 2.73
C PHE A 120 -0.79 -5.38 2.75
N PHE A 121 -1.19 -5.83 1.58
CA PHE A 121 -2.27 -6.79 1.43
C PHE A 121 -1.70 -8.17 1.23
N SER A 122 -2.17 -9.11 2.05
CA SER A 122 -1.61 -10.46 2.10
C SER A 122 -2.68 -11.52 1.90
N ALA A 123 -2.38 -12.50 1.07
CA ALA A 123 -3.14 -13.73 0.93
C ALA A 123 -2.24 -14.92 1.24
N PHE A 124 -2.79 -15.90 1.94
CA PHE A 124 -2.10 -17.15 2.29
C PHE A 124 -3.03 -18.32 2.05
N THR A 125 -2.51 -19.37 1.40
CA THR A 125 -3.20 -20.64 1.33
C THR A 125 -3.16 -21.35 2.68
N PHE A 126 -4.09 -22.28 2.87
CA PHE A 126 -4.13 -23.12 4.07
C PHE A 126 -2.83 -23.94 4.21
N LEU A 127 -2.46 -24.64 3.13
CA LEU A 127 -1.20 -25.36 3.04
C LEU A 127 -0.02 -24.41 2.77
N ASP A 128 1.18 -24.85 3.09
CA ASP A 128 2.40 -24.07 2.92
C ASP A 128 2.99 -24.13 1.51
N THR A 129 2.53 -25.07 0.70
CA THR A 129 2.84 -25.20 -0.73
C THR A 129 1.57 -25.31 -1.56
N VAL A 130 1.67 -25.00 -2.85
CA VAL A 130 0.60 -25.19 -3.84
C VAL A 130 1.05 -26.19 -4.90
N GLU A 131 0.09 -26.87 -5.54
CA GLU A 131 0.38 -27.77 -6.66
C GLU A 131 0.77 -26.99 -7.92
N ALA A 132 1.43 -27.67 -8.86
CA ALA A 132 1.80 -27.06 -10.13
C ALA A 132 0.54 -26.72 -10.95
N GLY A 133 0.44 -25.48 -11.41
CA GLY A 133 -0.70 -25.00 -12.19
C GLY A 133 -1.79 -24.29 -11.38
N GLU A 134 -1.65 -24.22 -10.04
CA GLU A 134 -2.53 -23.39 -9.21
C GLU A 134 -2.41 -21.90 -9.60
N PRO A 135 -3.54 -21.16 -9.67
CA PRO A 135 -3.56 -19.77 -10.12
C PRO A 135 -2.96 -18.78 -9.13
N PHE A 136 -2.76 -19.20 -7.87
CA PHE A 136 -2.22 -18.35 -6.80
C PHE A 136 -1.07 -19.05 -6.06
N PRO A 137 -0.06 -18.28 -5.61
CA PRO A 137 1.04 -18.82 -4.81
C PRO A 137 0.57 -19.15 -3.38
N ALA A 138 1.39 -19.91 -2.65
CA ALA A 138 1.10 -20.26 -1.25
C ALA A 138 1.04 -19.05 -0.30
N SER A 139 1.75 -17.99 -0.65
CA SER A 139 1.68 -16.68 -0.03
C SER A 139 1.97 -15.60 -1.06
N ARG A 140 1.19 -14.52 -1.00
CA ARG A 140 1.46 -13.27 -1.71
C ARG A 140 1.24 -12.11 -0.76
N VAL A 141 2.18 -11.18 -0.72
CA VAL A 141 2.01 -9.85 -0.15
C VAL A 141 2.22 -8.84 -1.26
N PHE A 142 1.38 -7.81 -1.34
CA PHE A 142 1.63 -6.69 -2.24
C PHE A 142 1.35 -5.34 -1.57
N VAL A 143 2.04 -4.32 -2.05
CA VAL A 143 1.77 -2.92 -1.74
C VAL A 143 0.98 -2.35 -2.91
N PRO A 144 -0.22 -1.80 -2.66
CA PRO A 144 -1.05 -1.28 -3.73
C PRO A 144 -0.45 0.00 -4.32
N ARG A 145 -0.72 0.27 -5.60
CA ARG A 145 -0.47 1.61 -6.16
C ARG A 145 -1.51 2.61 -5.69
N TRP A 146 -2.76 2.16 -5.63
CA TRP A 146 -3.91 2.93 -5.19
C TRP A 146 -4.57 2.22 -4.02
N GLN A 147 -4.84 2.95 -2.94
CA GLN A 147 -5.64 2.45 -1.84
C GLN A 147 -6.68 3.48 -1.44
N VAL A 148 -7.79 3.02 -0.89
CA VAL A 148 -8.79 3.88 -0.27
C VAL A 148 -9.42 3.13 0.89
N ALA A 149 -9.50 3.81 2.03
CA ALA A 149 -10.00 3.26 3.27
C ALA A 149 -11.04 4.19 3.85
N ARG A 150 -12.09 3.60 4.43
CA ARG A 150 -13.07 4.28 5.25
C ARG A 150 -13.04 3.70 6.66
N ALA A 151 -12.95 4.56 7.67
CA ALA A 151 -13.03 4.21 9.07
C ALA A 151 -14.02 5.15 9.77
N GLY A 152 -15.24 4.66 9.99
CA GLY A 152 -16.36 5.50 10.40
C GLY A 152 -16.64 6.59 9.37
N GLU A 153 -16.45 7.85 9.78
CA GLU A 153 -16.65 9.04 8.94
C GLU A 153 -15.38 9.51 8.23
N VAL A 154 -14.22 8.94 8.54
CA VAL A 154 -12.95 9.36 7.93
C VAL A 154 -12.66 8.47 6.73
N THR A 155 -12.38 9.10 5.59
CA THR A 155 -11.89 8.42 4.39
C THR A 155 -10.46 8.89 4.10
N THR A 156 -9.56 7.94 3.90
CA THR A 156 -8.15 8.19 3.56
C THR A 156 -7.83 7.47 2.26
N ALA A 157 -7.18 8.16 1.32
CA ALA A 157 -6.64 7.58 0.07
C ALA A 157 -5.12 7.79 0.00
#